data_AF-A0A8X7E3Y8-F1
#
_entry.id   AF-A0A8X7E3Y8-F1
#
_cell.length_a   1.000
_cell.length_b   1.000
_cell.length_c   1.000
_cell.angle_alpha   90.00
_cell.angle_beta   90.00
_cell.angle_gamma   90.00
#
_symmetry.space_group_name_H-M   'P 1'
#
loop_
_entity.id
_entity.type
_entity.pdbx_description
1 polymer ?
#
loop_
_entity_poly.entity_id
_entity_poly.type
_entity_poly.pdbx_seq_one_letter_code
_entity_poly.pdbx_strand_id
1 'polypeptide(L)'
;MSRLVKRVLTIALVLASVVAALYMNTPRSPPLRPTIGDLYLVPNRAYLPIALSLIENATKSIHCVYMYMRDDGDASRLVDALIEARERGISVSVVLEGDLSEESSSAYSRLKAAGVSVRYDGGGFVHAKFMIVDGRILLIGSHNISPYALALNNELSILVENESVASVMEGVFADLWEDGVLDADHTSYLGSVMVVQGVDLPKVLLNAIRDARSNISMMYYTFKYYGDFPPTDSMVEELINASAAGLDVRVYLDGRRTNSRTAEVLRGGNVSVRESQQVITHTKLAIVDGRTVFVGDTNLAKSYFYDDTVSFTLVVNDTRLAQQAQAYFNQIWVNGKLLGFPAYAILGKKNLLLVNAGSVTIDVTVVISVDGNETVKEITLPPGRPVVEVLPEEPRAVRLTLGKGEAG
;
A
#
# COMPACT_ATOMS: atom_id res chain seq x y z
N MET A 1 41.80 -6.76 -48.45
CA MET A 1 40.48 -7.00 -47.82
C MET A 1 39.43 -7.20 -48.93
N SER A 2 38.72 -8.34 -48.94
CA SER A 2 37.78 -8.67 -50.02
C SER A 2 36.59 -7.69 -50.05
N ARG A 3 35.96 -7.51 -51.23
CA ARG A 3 34.78 -6.62 -51.38
C ARG A 3 33.66 -6.97 -50.39
N LEU A 4 33.54 -8.26 -50.04
CA LEU A 4 32.59 -8.74 -49.05
C LEU A 4 32.92 -8.26 -47.64
N VAL A 5 34.19 -8.36 -47.22
CA VAL A 5 34.63 -7.91 -45.89
C VAL A 5 34.50 -6.39 -45.73
N LYS A 6 34.77 -5.61 -46.80
CA LYS A 6 34.50 -4.16 -46.79
C LYS A 6 33.02 -3.84 -46.61
N ARG A 7 32.12 -4.56 -47.30
CA ARG A 7 30.66 -4.35 -47.15
C ARG A 7 30.17 -4.72 -45.75
N VAL A 8 30.64 -5.81 -45.17
CA VAL A 8 30.25 -6.22 -43.81
C VAL A 8 30.72 -5.20 -42.78
N LEU A 9 31.96 -4.70 -42.88
CA LEU A 9 32.48 -3.66 -41.99
C LEU A 9 31.74 -2.33 -42.14
N THR A 10 31.39 -1.93 -43.37
CA THR A 10 30.59 -0.71 -43.59
C THR A 10 29.19 -0.83 -43.01
N ILE A 11 28.53 -1.99 -43.18
CA ILE A 11 27.20 -2.24 -42.60
C ILE A 11 27.27 -2.24 -41.06
N ALA A 12 28.29 -2.88 -40.48
CA ALA A 12 28.49 -2.91 -39.03
C ALA A 12 28.75 -1.51 -38.44
N LEU A 13 29.55 -0.68 -39.12
CA LEU A 13 29.81 0.71 -38.72
C LEU A 13 28.55 1.59 -38.82
N VAL A 14 27.76 1.42 -39.88
CA VAL A 14 26.48 2.15 -40.03
C VAL A 14 25.49 1.72 -38.93
N LEU A 15 25.35 0.41 -38.67
CA LEU A 15 24.50 -0.09 -37.58
C LEU A 15 24.96 0.40 -36.20
N ALA A 16 26.26 0.38 -35.92
CA ALA A 16 26.80 0.90 -34.66
C ALA A 16 26.54 2.39 -34.49
N SER A 17 26.65 3.17 -35.58
CA SER A 17 26.35 4.61 -35.56
C SER A 17 24.85 4.93 -35.43
N VAL A 18 23.97 4.11 -36.00
CA VAL A 18 22.50 4.24 -35.85
C VAL A 18 22.08 3.83 -34.43
N VAL A 19 22.67 2.79 -33.85
CA VAL A 19 22.41 2.38 -32.46
C VAL A 19 22.93 3.45 -31.48
N ALA A 20 24.12 4.01 -31.71
CA ALA A 20 24.65 5.11 -30.90
C ALA A 20 23.82 6.40 -31.04
N ALA A 21 23.32 6.71 -32.23
CA ALA A 21 22.42 7.84 -32.45
C ALA A 21 21.05 7.62 -31.76
N LEU A 22 20.50 6.40 -31.78
CA LEU A 22 19.29 6.04 -31.04
C LEU A 22 19.50 6.09 -29.51
N TYR A 23 20.70 5.77 -29.02
CA TYR A 23 21.08 5.88 -27.61
C TYR A 23 21.34 7.33 -27.16
N MET A 24 21.80 8.21 -28.07
CA MET A 24 22.07 9.62 -27.75
C MET A 24 20.89 10.55 -28.02
N ASN A 25 19.88 10.12 -28.79
CA ASN A 25 18.61 10.83 -29.02
C ASN A 25 17.45 10.32 -28.16
N THR A 26 17.68 9.46 -27.16
CA THR A 26 16.72 9.35 -26.07
C THR A 26 16.65 10.72 -25.39
N PRO A 27 15.49 11.38 -25.31
CA PRO A 27 15.40 12.62 -24.57
C PRO A 27 15.96 12.35 -23.17
N ARG A 28 17.03 13.07 -22.79
CA ARG A 28 17.48 13.10 -21.40
C ARG A 28 16.24 13.50 -20.61
N SER A 29 15.77 12.60 -19.74
CA SER A 29 14.59 12.87 -18.94
C SER A 29 14.78 14.23 -18.27
N PRO A 30 13.86 15.19 -18.45
CA PRO A 30 13.93 16.42 -17.68
C PRO A 30 13.98 16.06 -16.19
N PRO A 31 14.58 16.89 -15.32
CA PRO A 31 14.58 16.63 -13.89
C PRO A 31 13.15 16.30 -13.46
N LEU A 32 12.96 15.10 -12.90
CA LEU A 32 11.66 14.56 -12.53
C LEU A 32 11.01 15.52 -11.52
N ARG A 33 10.08 16.36 -12.00
CA ARG A 33 9.10 16.98 -11.12
C ARG A 33 8.12 15.87 -10.71
N PRO A 34 7.83 15.66 -9.41
CA PRO A 34 6.78 14.75 -9.00
C PRO A 34 5.47 15.25 -9.65
N THR A 35 4.92 14.48 -10.57
CA THR A 35 3.63 14.77 -11.22
C THR A 35 2.83 13.48 -11.30
N ILE A 36 2.67 12.84 -10.16
CA ILE A 36 1.59 11.90 -9.87
C ILE A 36 1.20 12.28 -8.46
N GLY A 37 -0.09 12.52 -8.21
CA GLY A 37 -0.54 13.10 -6.94
C GLY A 37 -0.10 12.26 -5.76
N ASP A 38 -0.12 12.88 -4.58
CA ASP A 38 0.79 12.46 -3.54
C ASP A 38 0.53 11.01 -3.06
N LEU A 39 1.62 10.24 -2.96
CA LEU A 39 1.66 8.87 -2.51
C LEU A 39 2.26 8.82 -1.12
N TYR A 40 1.51 8.32 -0.14
CA TYR A 40 1.95 8.26 1.24
C TYR A 40 1.76 6.86 1.81
N LEU A 41 2.82 6.28 2.40
CA LEU A 41 2.64 5.11 3.25
C LEU A 41 1.91 5.52 4.52
N VAL A 42 0.93 4.70 4.88
CA VAL A 42 0.11 4.82 6.09
C VAL A 42 0.33 3.57 6.94
N PRO A 43 1.41 3.52 7.74
CA PRO A 43 1.68 2.38 8.60
C PRO A 43 0.89 2.46 9.91
N ASN A 44 0.43 1.30 10.37
CA ASN A 44 -0.10 1.09 11.72
C ASN A 44 -1.04 2.23 12.21
N ARG A 45 -0.64 2.91 13.29
CA ARG A 45 -1.46 3.88 14.05
C ARG A 45 -1.65 5.19 13.30
N ALA A 46 -0.96 5.38 12.18
CA ALA A 46 -1.22 6.52 11.29
C ALA A 46 -2.59 6.42 10.61
N TYR A 47 -3.14 5.21 10.44
CA TYR A 47 -4.37 5.00 9.69
C TYR A 47 -5.55 5.77 10.26
N LEU A 48 -5.86 5.59 11.55
CA LEU A 48 -7.03 6.18 12.18
C LEU A 48 -7.07 7.72 12.06
N PRO A 49 -6.07 8.48 12.54
CA PRO A 49 -6.10 9.94 12.43
C PRO A 49 -6.12 10.43 10.97
N ILE A 50 -5.45 9.75 10.05
CA ILE A 50 -5.50 10.11 8.63
C ILE A 50 -6.91 9.86 8.08
N ALA A 51 -7.49 8.68 8.28
CA ALA A 51 -8.83 8.33 7.81
C ALA A 51 -9.91 9.26 8.38
N LEU A 52 -9.86 9.56 9.68
CA LEU A 52 -10.77 10.53 10.32
C LEU A 52 -10.69 11.89 9.63
N SER A 53 -9.48 12.34 9.32
CA SER A 53 -9.31 13.64 8.72
C SER A 53 -9.70 13.69 7.24
N LEU A 54 -9.52 12.61 6.50
CA LEU A 54 -10.07 12.47 5.14
C LEU A 54 -11.60 12.56 5.17
N ILE A 55 -12.26 11.89 6.11
CA ILE A 55 -13.72 11.94 6.29
C ILE A 55 -14.18 13.35 6.68
N GLU A 56 -13.48 14.00 7.62
CA GLU A 56 -13.78 15.35 8.09
C GLU A 56 -13.73 16.37 6.94
N ASN A 57 -12.75 16.23 6.04
CA ASN A 57 -12.51 17.14 4.92
C ASN A 57 -13.21 16.74 3.61
N ALA A 58 -13.98 15.65 3.61
CA ALA A 58 -14.76 15.23 2.44
C ALA A 58 -15.78 16.31 2.04
N THR A 59 -15.91 16.55 0.74
CA THR A 59 -16.77 17.62 0.20
C THR A 59 -17.92 17.13 -0.66
N LYS A 60 -17.87 15.88 -1.13
CA LYS A 60 -18.84 15.29 -2.06
C LYS A 60 -19.28 13.90 -1.64
N SER A 61 -18.33 12.98 -1.50
CA SER A 61 -18.65 11.56 -1.31
C SER A 61 -17.58 10.79 -0.54
N ILE A 62 -18.01 9.74 0.14
CA ILE A 62 -17.17 8.75 0.81
C ILE A 62 -17.72 7.37 0.47
N HIS A 63 -16.91 6.55 -0.21
CA HIS A 63 -17.24 5.17 -0.54
C HIS A 63 -16.26 4.22 0.15
N CYS A 64 -16.79 3.27 0.91
CA CYS A 64 -16.01 2.35 1.73
C CYS A 64 -16.31 0.91 1.35
N VAL A 65 -15.26 0.09 1.25
CA VAL A 65 -15.36 -1.37 1.21
C VAL A 65 -14.44 -1.94 2.27
N TYR A 66 -14.99 -2.72 3.19
CA TYR A 66 -14.19 -3.39 4.22
C TYR A 66 -14.69 -4.81 4.46
N MET A 67 -13.76 -5.75 4.52
CA MET A 67 -14.03 -7.11 5.00
C MET A 67 -14.71 -7.13 6.39
N TYR A 68 -14.35 -6.20 7.29
CA TYR A 68 -15.19 -5.95 8.47
C TYR A 68 -14.95 -4.57 9.06
N MET A 69 -16.00 -4.07 9.72
CA MET A 69 -16.00 -2.82 10.46
C MET A 69 -16.69 -3.01 11.81
N ARG A 70 -15.93 -2.93 12.90
CA ARG A 70 -16.44 -3.00 14.27
C ARG A 70 -16.80 -1.62 14.79
N ASP A 71 -17.70 -1.58 15.76
CA ASP A 71 -18.11 -0.36 16.49
C ASP A 71 -17.72 -0.46 17.97
N ASP A 72 -16.44 -0.68 18.23
CA ASP A 72 -15.85 -0.73 19.58
C ASP A 72 -14.45 -0.12 19.60
N GLY A 73 -13.96 0.23 20.80
CA GLY A 73 -12.63 0.83 20.99
C GLY A 73 -12.39 2.04 20.09
N ASP A 74 -11.24 2.08 19.43
CA ASP A 74 -10.90 3.15 18.47
C ASP A 74 -11.65 3.06 17.14
N ALA A 75 -12.26 1.91 16.82
CA ALA A 75 -12.97 1.70 15.56
C ALA A 75 -14.30 2.46 15.53
N SER A 76 -14.97 2.62 16.68
CA SER A 76 -16.22 3.39 16.80
C SER A 76 -16.04 4.86 16.36
N ARG A 77 -14.83 5.42 16.49
CA ARG A 77 -14.52 6.78 16.03
C ARG A 77 -14.66 6.96 14.52
N LEU A 78 -14.37 5.91 13.74
CA LEU A 78 -14.59 5.94 12.30
C LEU A 78 -16.07 5.81 11.96
N VAL A 79 -16.82 5.00 12.72
CA VAL A 79 -18.28 4.92 12.60
C VAL A 79 -18.91 6.28 12.89
N ASP A 80 -18.49 6.95 13.97
CA ASP A 80 -18.91 8.31 14.32
C ASP A 80 -18.62 9.29 13.18
N ALA A 81 -17.39 9.31 12.67
CA ALA A 81 -17.00 10.24 11.61
C ALA A 81 -17.80 10.05 10.32
N LEU A 82 -18.11 8.80 9.93
CA LEU A 82 -18.95 8.51 8.76
C LEU A 82 -20.39 9.00 8.96
N ILE A 83 -20.94 8.85 10.17
CA ILE A 83 -22.25 9.38 10.54
C ILE A 83 -22.24 10.91 10.49
N GLU A 84 -21.26 11.55 11.10
CA GLU A 84 -21.13 13.00 11.07
C GLU A 84 -20.96 13.53 9.63
N ALA A 85 -20.23 12.82 8.76
CA ALA A 85 -20.13 13.18 7.35
C ALA A 85 -21.49 13.12 6.65
N ARG A 86 -22.28 12.08 6.94
CA ARG A 86 -23.64 11.96 6.43
C ARG A 86 -24.54 13.10 6.92
N GLU A 87 -24.44 13.48 8.19
CA GLU A 87 -25.16 14.61 8.78
C GLU A 87 -24.75 15.96 8.17
N ARG A 88 -23.49 16.11 7.75
CA ARG A 88 -23.01 17.26 6.97
C ARG A 88 -23.53 17.28 5.52
N GLY A 89 -24.25 16.26 5.08
CA GLY A 89 -24.80 16.16 3.73
C GLY A 89 -23.88 15.49 2.71
N ILE A 90 -22.76 14.90 3.14
CA ILE A 90 -21.88 14.11 2.28
C ILE A 90 -22.58 12.81 1.89
N SER A 91 -22.39 12.37 0.64
CA SER A 91 -22.86 11.05 0.20
C SER A 91 -21.96 9.97 0.80
N VAL A 92 -22.48 9.16 1.72
CA VAL A 92 -21.69 8.10 2.38
C VAL A 92 -22.29 6.74 2.08
N SER A 93 -21.49 5.87 1.48
CA SER A 93 -21.87 4.50 1.13
C SER A 93 -20.83 3.49 1.60
N VAL A 94 -21.29 2.38 2.18
CA VAL A 94 -20.42 1.37 2.81
C VAL A 94 -20.85 -0.04 2.38
N VAL A 95 -19.91 -0.82 1.85
CA VAL A 95 -20.04 -2.26 1.58
C VAL A 95 -19.23 -3.03 2.61
N LEU A 96 -19.83 -4.08 3.16
CA LEU A 96 -19.23 -4.99 4.14
C LEU A 96 -19.37 -6.45 3.69
N GLU A 97 -18.43 -7.30 4.07
CA GLU A 97 -18.52 -8.77 3.84
C GLU A 97 -19.69 -9.38 4.63
N GLY A 98 -20.60 -10.05 3.92
CA GLY A 98 -21.82 -10.65 4.43
C GLY A 98 -21.58 -11.90 5.28
N ASP A 99 -20.61 -12.73 4.92
CA ASP A 99 -20.26 -13.94 5.68
C ASP A 99 -19.59 -13.60 7.03
N LEU A 100 -19.13 -12.36 7.20
CA LEU A 100 -18.60 -11.82 8.44
C LEU A 100 -19.53 -10.77 9.07
N SER A 101 -20.82 -10.85 8.76
CA SER A 101 -21.83 -9.92 9.24
C SER A 101 -21.89 -9.80 10.76
N GLU A 102 -21.58 -10.85 11.52
CA GLU A 102 -21.51 -10.79 12.99
C GLU A 102 -20.48 -9.76 13.48
N GLU A 103 -19.29 -9.74 12.86
CA GLU A 103 -18.20 -8.81 13.22
C GLU A 103 -18.54 -7.36 12.91
N SER A 104 -19.38 -7.13 11.90
CA SER A 104 -19.78 -5.79 11.48
C SER A 104 -21.19 -5.39 11.92
N SER A 105 -21.90 -6.24 12.64
CA SER A 105 -23.33 -6.10 12.93
C SER A 105 -23.66 -4.81 13.70
N SER A 106 -22.80 -4.43 14.66
CA SER A 106 -22.95 -3.21 15.44
C SER A 106 -22.74 -1.95 14.60
N ALA A 107 -21.64 -1.88 13.84
CA ALA A 107 -21.36 -0.76 12.94
C ALA A 107 -22.42 -0.64 11.85
N TYR A 108 -22.80 -1.76 11.22
CA TYR A 108 -23.86 -1.83 10.22
C TYR A 108 -25.15 -1.22 10.76
N SER A 109 -25.59 -1.67 11.93
CA SER A 109 -26.85 -1.22 12.54
C SER A 109 -26.81 0.27 12.86
N ARG A 110 -25.69 0.76 13.38
CA ARG A 110 -25.52 2.16 13.77
C ARG A 110 -25.45 3.10 12.56
N LEU A 111 -24.67 2.74 11.54
CA LEU A 111 -24.61 3.46 10.26
C LEU A 111 -25.99 3.54 9.60
N LYS A 112 -26.68 2.40 9.53
CA LYS A 112 -28.02 2.31 8.94
C LYS A 112 -29.04 3.16 9.69
N ALA A 113 -29.01 3.13 11.03
CA ALA A 113 -29.90 3.94 11.86
C ALA A 113 -29.67 5.45 11.68
N ALA A 114 -28.42 5.87 11.39
CA ALA A 114 -28.04 7.24 11.09
C ALA A 114 -28.30 7.67 9.63
N GLY A 115 -28.88 6.79 8.79
CA GLY A 115 -29.19 7.10 7.39
C GLY A 115 -28.00 7.07 6.44
N VAL A 116 -26.89 6.42 6.83
CA VAL A 116 -25.79 6.05 5.92
C VAL A 116 -26.27 4.88 5.05
N SER A 117 -25.92 4.93 3.76
CA SER A 117 -26.21 3.83 2.84
C SER A 117 -25.24 2.69 3.09
N VAL A 118 -25.66 1.65 3.80
CA VAL A 118 -24.81 0.49 4.14
C VAL A 118 -25.44 -0.82 3.68
N ARG A 119 -24.63 -1.69 3.07
CA ARG A 119 -25.04 -3.00 2.54
C ARG A 119 -23.98 -4.06 2.85
N TYR A 120 -24.42 -5.31 2.92
CA TYR A 120 -23.52 -6.44 2.77
C TYR A 120 -23.36 -6.75 1.27
N ASP A 121 -22.26 -7.37 0.88
CA ASP A 121 -22.03 -7.84 -0.48
C ASP A 121 -23.00 -8.98 -0.87
N GLY A 122 -22.92 -9.42 -2.13
CA GLY A 122 -23.84 -10.36 -2.77
C GLY A 122 -23.52 -11.83 -2.59
N GLY A 123 -22.50 -12.19 -1.80
CA GLY A 123 -22.08 -13.58 -1.57
C GLY A 123 -20.80 -13.98 -2.31
N GLY A 124 -19.99 -13.00 -2.71
CA GLY A 124 -18.58 -13.23 -3.03
C GLY A 124 -17.74 -13.20 -1.75
N PHE A 125 -16.41 -13.32 -1.86
CA PHE A 125 -15.53 -13.09 -0.70
C PHE A 125 -14.85 -11.72 -0.82
N VAL A 126 -15.45 -10.72 -0.19
CA VAL A 126 -14.91 -9.35 -0.06
C VAL A 126 -13.84 -9.28 1.01
N HIS A 127 -12.59 -9.45 0.58
CA HIS A 127 -11.42 -9.20 1.40
C HIS A 127 -10.87 -7.77 1.26
N ALA A 128 -11.43 -6.93 0.40
CA ALA A 128 -10.94 -5.57 0.17
C ALA A 128 -11.02 -4.72 1.44
N LYS A 129 -10.05 -3.81 1.63
CA LYS A 129 -10.13 -2.72 2.61
C LYS A 129 -9.70 -1.40 1.97
N PHE A 130 -10.67 -0.61 1.55
CA PHE A 130 -10.40 0.71 1.02
C PHE A 130 -11.49 1.74 1.33
N MET A 131 -11.09 3.01 1.24
CA MET A 131 -11.96 4.18 1.30
C MET A 131 -11.59 5.12 0.16
N ILE A 132 -12.60 5.57 -0.58
CA ILE A 132 -12.47 6.59 -1.62
C ILE A 132 -13.17 7.85 -1.10
N VAL A 133 -12.47 8.99 -1.19
CA VAL A 133 -13.01 10.30 -0.81
C VAL A 133 -13.02 11.21 -2.02
N ASP A 134 -14.19 11.81 -2.28
CA ASP A 134 -14.48 12.77 -3.34
C ASP A 134 -14.09 12.29 -4.75
N GLY A 135 -14.04 10.98 -4.99
CA GLY A 135 -13.64 10.36 -6.27
C GLY A 135 -12.19 10.60 -6.67
N ARG A 136 -11.33 11.04 -5.74
CA ARG A 136 -9.96 11.49 -6.04
C ARG A 136 -8.88 11.01 -5.07
N ILE A 137 -9.26 10.66 -3.84
CA ILE A 137 -8.34 10.13 -2.83
C ILE A 137 -8.71 8.68 -2.55
N LEU A 138 -7.74 7.78 -2.64
CA LEU A 138 -7.86 6.37 -2.27
C LEU A 138 -6.98 6.08 -1.06
N LEU A 139 -7.56 5.55 0.00
CA LEU A 139 -6.84 4.91 1.11
C LEU A 139 -7.08 3.40 1.03
N ILE A 140 -6.03 2.61 0.80
CA ILE A 140 -6.14 1.15 0.59
C ILE A 140 -5.02 0.39 1.31
N GLY A 141 -5.29 -0.80 1.83
CA GLY A 141 -4.25 -1.67 2.37
C GLY A 141 -4.77 -2.69 3.37
N SER A 142 -3.96 -3.04 4.37
CA SER A 142 -4.29 -4.18 5.23
C SER A 142 -5.25 -3.90 6.39
N HIS A 143 -5.53 -2.63 6.70
CA HIS A 143 -6.34 -2.23 7.85
C HIS A 143 -7.82 -2.55 7.67
N ASN A 144 -8.34 -3.52 8.42
CA ASN A 144 -9.77 -3.57 8.72
C ASN A 144 -10.13 -2.49 9.75
N ILE A 145 -11.42 -2.14 9.87
CA ILE A 145 -11.85 -1.20 10.90
C ILE A 145 -12.12 -1.98 12.19
N SER A 146 -11.09 -2.07 13.04
CA SER A 146 -11.17 -2.76 14.35
C SER A 146 -10.13 -2.22 15.34
N PRO A 147 -10.36 -2.36 16.65
CA PRO A 147 -9.38 -1.97 17.66
C PRO A 147 -8.00 -2.63 17.45
N TYR A 148 -7.97 -3.88 17.01
CA TYR A 148 -6.73 -4.62 16.80
C TYR A 148 -5.91 -4.07 15.64
N ALA A 149 -6.54 -3.85 14.48
CA ALA A 149 -5.85 -3.30 13.31
C ALA A 149 -5.39 -1.85 13.56
N LEU A 150 -6.23 -1.04 14.21
CA LEU A 150 -5.93 0.38 14.43
C LEU A 150 -4.89 0.60 15.55
N ALA A 151 -4.84 -0.28 16.56
CA ALA A 151 -4.03 -0.04 17.75
C ALA A 151 -2.93 -1.07 18.02
N LEU A 152 -2.97 -2.29 17.47
CA LEU A 152 -2.09 -3.38 17.90
C LEU A 152 -1.25 -4.00 16.78
N ASN A 153 -1.86 -4.35 15.66
CA ASN A 153 -1.20 -5.08 14.57
C ASN A 153 -0.11 -4.24 13.86
N ASN A 154 0.84 -4.93 13.23
CA ASN A 154 1.65 -4.33 12.16
C ASN A 154 0.83 -4.38 10.87
N GLU A 155 0.33 -3.23 10.45
CA GLU A 155 -0.50 -3.01 9.28
C GLU A 155 0.17 -1.99 8.36
N LEU A 156 -0.14 -2.05 7.07
CA LEU A 156 0.35 -1.09 6.10
C LEU A 156 -0.74 -0.79 5.07
N SER A 157 -1.03 0.50 4.93
CA SER A 157 -1.85 1.05 3.86
C SER A 157 -1.08 2.07 3.06
N ILE A 158 -1.65 2.48 1.94
CA ILE A 158 -1.17 3.57 1.11
C ILE A 158 -2.32 4.54 0.86
N LEU A 159 -2.03 5.82 0.98
CA LEU A 159 -2.89 6.92 0.57
C LEU A 159 -2.40 7.38 -0.81
N VAL A 160 -3.33 7.48 -1.75
CA VAL A 160 -3.09 7.89 -3.13
C VAL A 160 -4.07 9.00 -3.49
N GLU A 161 -3.56 10.20 -3.73
CA GLU A 161 -4.36 11.28 -4.30
C GLU A 161 -4.22 11.29 -5.82
N ASN A 162 -5.10 10.56 -6.51
CA ASN A 162 -5.09 10.47 -7.97
C ASN A 162 -6.48 10.08 -8.48
N GLU A 163 -7.10 10.93 -9.28
CA GLU A 163 -8.44 10.70 -9.85
C GLU A 163 -8.51 9.43 -10.71
N SER A 164 -7.47 9.09 -11.47
CA SER A 164 -7.48 7.89 -12.31
C SER A 164 -7.40 6.61 -11.46
N VAL A 165 -6.58 6.60 -10.41
CA VAL A 165 -6.49 5.45 -9.48
C VAL A 165 -7.79 5.33 -8.69
N ALA A 166 -8.32 6.44 -8.19
CA ALA A 166 -9.60 6.47 -7.49
C ALA A 166 -10.75 6.01 -8.40
N SER A 167 -10.78 6.43 -9.67
CA SER A 167 -11.82 6.03 -10.64
C SER A 167 -11.83 4.53 -10.92
N VAL A 168 -10.68 3.85 -10.91
CA VAL A 168 -10.65 2.38 -11.03
C VAL A 168 -11.32 1.74 -9.81
N MET A 169 -10.98 2.20 -8.61
CA MET A 169 -11.58 1.67 -7.38
C MET A 169 -13.05 2.09 -7.20
N GLU A 170 -13.49 3.21 -7.80
CA GLU A 170 -14.92 3.56 -7.88
C GLU A 170 -15.69 2.56 -8.74
N GLY A 171 -15.07 2.04 -9.82
CA GLY A 171 -15.64 0.94 -10.60
C GLY A 171 -15.83 -0.33 -9.75
N VAL A 172 -14.81 -0.72 -8.99
CA VAL A 172 -14.88 -1.82 -8.03
C VAL A 172 -16.01 -1.60 -7.01
N PHE A 173 -16.12 -0.39 -6.46
CA PHE A 173 -17.18 -0.05 -5.52
C PHE A 173 -18.57 -0.16 -6.18
N ALA A 174 -18.72 0.33 -7.41
CA ALA A 174 -19.98 0.29 -8.15
C ALA A 174 -20.46 -1.14 -8.41
N ASP A 175 -19.59 -2.04 -8.89
CA ASP A 175 -19.91 -3.45 -9.11
C ASP A 175 -20.43 -4.10 -7.80
N LEU A 176 -19.71 -3.89 -6.70
CA LEU A 176 -20.13 -4.39 -5.38
C LEU A 176 -21.43 -3.76 -4.88
N TRP A 177 -21.69 -2.50 -5.23
CA TRP A 177 -22.84 -1.75 -4.75
C TRP A 177 -24.13 -2.12 -5.50
N GLU A 178 -24.01 -2.35 -6.80
CA GLU A 178 -25.12 -2.63 -7.72
C GLU A 178 -25.40 -4.14 -7.77
N ASP A 179 -24.37 -4.95 -8.01
CA ASP A 179 -24.50 -6.38 -8.31
C ASP A 179 -24.06 -7.27 -7.14
N GLY A 180 -23.28 -6.73 -6.19
CA GLY A 180 -22.82 -7.45 -5.00
C GLY A 180 -21.62 -8.35 -5.24
N VAL A 181 -21.12 -8.41 -6.46
CA VAL A 181 -19.94 -9.17 -6.91
C VAL A 181 -19.10 -8.29 -7.84
N LEU A 182 -17.92 -8.76 -8.26
CA LEU A 182 -17.17 -8.07 -9.31
C LEU A 182 -17.65 -8.54 -10.69
N ASP A 183 -17.98 -7.58 -11.54
CA ASP A 183 -18.53 -7.83 -12.88
C ASP A 183 -17.50 -7.57 -14.00
N ALA A 184 -16.41 -6.86 -13.69
CA ALA A 184 -15.33 -6.57 -14.62
C ALA A 184 -13.92 -6.83 -14.02
N ASP A 185 -12.94 -6.99 -14.91
CA ASP A 185 -11.52 -6.94 -14.53
C ASP A 185 -11.12 -5.48 -14.29
N HIS A 186 -10.66 -5.20 -13.07
CA HIS A 186 -10.22 -3.87 -12.65
C HIS A 186 -8.69 -3.71 -12.61
N THR A 187 -7.92 -4.72 -13.03
CA THR A 187 -6.46 -4.61 -13.14
C THR A 187 -6.07 -3.55 -14.17
N SER A 188 -5.45 -2.46 -13.70
CA SER A 188 -5.24 -1.24 -14.49
C SER A 188 -3.86 -0.65 -14.31
N TYR A 189 -3.18 -0.31 -15.41
CA TYR A 189 -1.89 0.38 -15.41
C TYR A 189 -2.05 1.89 -15.62
N LEU A 190 -1.64 2.69 -14.63
CA LEU A 190 -1.87 4.13 -14.55
C LEU A 190 -0.53 4.89 -14.38
N GLY A 191 0.47 4.51 -15.18
CA GLY A 191 1.80 5.12 -15.14
C GLY A 191 2.70 4.52 -14.06
N SER A 192 2.98 5.25 -12.97
CA SER A 192 3.82 4.69 -11.89
C SER A 192 3.03 3.77 -10.95
N VAL A 193 1.69 3.77 -11.03
CA VAL A 193 0.80 2.95 -10.20
C VAL A 193 0.08 1.95 -11.08
N MET A 194 0.02 0.71 -10.65
CA MET A 194 -0.85 -0.33 -11.20
C MET A 194 -1.77 -0.83 -10.11
N VAL A 195 -3.07 -0.83 -10.37
CA VAL A 195 -4.07 -1.52 -9.55
C VAL A 195 -4.10 -2.97 -10.02
N VAL A 196 -3.94 -3.93 -9.11
CA VAL A 196 -3.89 -5.36 -9.43
C VAL A 196 -4.94 -6.09 -8.60
N GLN A 197 -5.89 -6.74 -9.26
CA GLN A 197 -6.85 -7.61 -8.59
C GLN A 197 -6.15 -8.87 -8.06
N GLY A 198 -6.65 -9.43 -6.96
CA GLY A 198 -6.02 -10.55 -6.27
C GLY A 198 -5.74 -11.76 -7.16
N VAL A 199 -6.63 -12.06 -8.10
CA VAL A 199 -6.47 -13.13 -9.10
C VAL A 199 -5.26 -12.94 -10.02
N ASP A 200 -4.88 -11.69 -10.31
CA ASP A 200 -3.73 -11.36 -11.18
C ASP A 200 -2.42 -11.19 -10.42
N LEU A 201 -2.49 -10.95 -9.11
CA LEU A 201 -1.30 -10.74 -8.26
C LEU A 201 -0.26 -11.84 -8.41
N PRO A 202 -0.62 -13.15 -8.51
CA PRO A 202 0.37 -14.20 -8.65
C PRO A 202 1.31 -13.99 -9.83
N LYS A 203 0.76 -13.63 -10.97
CA LYS A 203 1.51 -13.41 -12.20
C LYS A 203 2.38 -12.15 -12.09
N VAL A 204 1.81 -11.05 -11.60
CA VAL A 204 2.51 -9.76 -11.52
C VAL A 204 3.69 -9.84 -10.54
N LEU A 205 3.46 -10.38 -9.34
CA LEU A 205 4.49 -10.49 -8.31
C LEU A 205 5.58 -11.52 -8.68
N LEU A 206 5.21 -12.67 -9.25
CA LEU A 206 6.18 -13.67 -9.70
C LEU A 206 7.13 -13.11 -10.76
N ASN A 207 6.61 -12.34 -11.72
CA ASN A 207 7.44 -11.69 -12.73
C ASN A 207 8.39 -10.66 -12.10
N ALA A 208 7.92 -9.87 -11.14
CA ALA A 208 8.79 -8.93 -10.43
C ALA A 208 9.91 -9.63 -9.63
N ILE A 209 9.61 -10.78 -9.01
CA ILE A 209 10.62 -11.60 -8.32
C ILE A 209 11.68 -12.12 -9.31
N ARG A 210 11.26 -12.64 -10.47
CA ARG A 210 12.17 -13.13 -11.52
C ARG A 210 13.03 -12.02 -12.12
N ASP A 211 12.47 -10.83 -12.23
CA ASP A 211 13.15 -9.66 -12.80
C ASP A 211 14.03 -8.92 -11.78
N ALA A 212 13.98 -9.29 -10.51
CA ALA A 212 14.81 -8.69 -9.46
C ALA A 212 16.31 -8.83 -9.78
N ARG A 213 17.09 -7.82 -9.40
CA ARG A 213 18.55 -7.77 -9.65
C ARG A 213 19.39 -7.53 -8.42
N SER A 214 18.80 -7.10 -7.31
CA SER A 214 19.53 -6.68 -6.12
C SER A 214 18.93 -7.19 -4.81
N ASN A 215 17.66 -6.90 -4.56
CA ASN A 215 17.02 -7.22 -3.27
C ASN A 215 15.52 -7.44 -3.41
N ILE A 216 15.01 -8.33 -2.57
CA ILE A 216 13.59 -8.62 -2.41
C ILE A 216 13.29 -8.65 -0.90
N SER A 217 12.42 -7.74 -0.45
CA SER A 217 11.89 -7.75 0.92
C SER A 217 10.40 -8.02 0.88
N MET A 218 9.92 -9.08 1.55
CA MET A 218 8.50 -9.43 1.62
C MET A 218 8.02 -9.53 3.06
N MET A 219 6.88 -8.92 3.37
CA MET A 219 6.22 -9.02 4.66
C MET A 219 4.75 -9.39 4.47
N TYR A 220 4.35 -10.57 4.94
CA TYR A 220 3.01 -11.09 4.70
C TYR A 220 2.38 -11.69 5.95
N TYR A 221 1.10 -11.37 6.12
CA TYR A 221 0.23 -12.04 7.07
C TYR A 221 0.06 -13.52 6.73
N THR A 222 -0.31 -13.82 5.49
CA THR A 222 -0.43 -15.17 4.98
C THR A 222 0.35 -15.29 3.68
N PHE A 223 1.31 -16.21 3.66
CA PHE A 223 2.01 -16.68 2.47
C PHE A 223 2.15 -18.20 2.57
N LYS A 224 1.36 -18.93 1.79
CA LYS A 224 1.22 -20.40 1.90
C LYS A 224 1.95 -21.13 0.78
N TYR A 225 2.85 -22.03 1.17
CA TYR A 225 3.41 -23.08 0.31
C TYR A 225 2.57 -24.36 0.46
N TYR A 226 2.05 -24.87 -0.65
CA TYR A 226 1.20 -26.06 -0.70
C TYR A 226 1.97 -27.29 -1.21
N GLY A 227 2.97 -27.09 -2.07
CA GLY A 227 3.71 -28.14 -2.77
C GLY A 227 2.96 -28.74 -3.97
N ASP A 228 1.78 -28.21 -4.29
CA ASP A 228 0.91 -28.60 -5.39
C ASP A 228 0.08 -27.42 -5.94
N PHE A 229 0.47 -26.19 -5.61
CA PHE A 229 -0.22 -24.96 -6.03
C PHE A 229 0.76 -23.93 -6.60
N PRO A 230 1.05 -24.00 -7.92
CA PRO A 230 2.05 -23.16 -8.56
C PRO A 230 1.97 -21.65 -8.28
N PRO A 231 0.79 -20.99 -8.18
CA PRO A 231 0.72 -19.55 -7.97
C PRO A 231 1.53 -19.03 -6.77
N THR A 232 1.50 -19.72 -5.62
CA THR A 232 2.35 -19.37 -4.47
C THR A 232 3.64 -20.18 -4.43
N ASP A 233 3.61 -21.45 -4.84
CA ASP A 233 4.77 -22.34 -4.77
C ASP A 233 5.89 -21.86 -5.70
N SER A 234 5.57 -21.42 -6.92
CA SER A 234 6.55 -20.83 -7.84
C SER A 234 7.15 -19.54 -7.29
N MET A 235 6.43 -18.74 -6.49
CA MET A 235 7.04 -17.58 -5.83
C MET A 235 8.08 -18.01 -4.80
N VAL A 236 7.76 -19.03 -4.00
CA VAL A 236 8.70 -19.59 -3.01
C VAL A 236 9.95 -20.13 -3.69
N GLU A 237 9.77 -20.89 -4.78
CA GLU A 237 10.88 -21.43 -5.58
C GLU A 237 11.74 -20.31 -6.18
N GLU A 238 11.13 -19.26 -6.74
CA GLU A 238 11.90 -18.14 -7.32
C GLU A 238 12.60 -17.28 -6.26
N LEU A 239 12.05 -17.15 -5.06
CA LEU A 239 12.74 -16.51 -3.93
C LEU A 239 13.99 -17.30 -3.51
N ILE A 240 13.91 -18.62 -3.53
CA ILE A 240 15.05 -19.51 -3.27
C ILE A 240 16.10 -19.35 -4.39
N ASN A 241 15.67 -19.34 -5.66
CA ASN A 241 16.56 -19.12 -6.80
C ASN A 241 17.26 -17.75 -6.72
N ALA A 242 16.52 -16.69 -6.38
CA ALA A 242 17.06 -15.35 -6.21
C ALA A 242 18.10 -15.29 -5.08
N SER A 243 17.83 -15.94 -3.94
CA SER A 243 18.81 -16.06 -2.84
C SER A 243 20.06 -16.82 -3.28
N ALA A 244 19.90 -17.94 -3.98
CA ALA A 244 21.01 -18.73 -4.52
C ALA A 244 21.84 -17.97 -5.58
N ALA A 245 21.21 -17.05 -6.31
CA ALA A 245 21.86 -16.13 -7.24
C ALA A 245 22.57 -14.94 -6.55
N GLY A 246 22.49 -14.83 -5.22
CA GLY A 246 23.19 -13.85 -4.42
C GLY A 246 22.44 -12.54 -4.15
N LEU A 247 21.13 -12.49 -4.43
CA LEU A 247 20.30 -11.33 -4.07
C LEU A 247 20.02 -11.30 -2.56
N ASP A 248 19.86 -10.10 -1.98
CA ASP A 248 19.36 -9.95 -0.60
C ASP A 248 17.87 -10.27 -0.56
N VAL A 249 17.50 -11.50 -0.22
CA VAL A 249 16.12 -11.95 -0.10
C VAL A 249 15.73 -12.12 1.36
N ARG A 250 14.81 -11.27 1.83
CA ARG A 250 14.30 -11.26 3.20
C ARG A 250 12.78 -11.42 3.23
N VAL A 251 12.30 -12.41 3.98
CA VAL A 251 10.87 -12.70 4.13
C VAL A 251 10.48 -12.65 5.61
N TYR A 252 9.52 -11.79 5.94
CA TYR A 252 8.98 -11.63 7.29
C TYR A 252 7.53 -12.10 7.31
N LEU A 253 7.23 -13.12 8.10
CA LEU A 253 5.91 -13.75 8.16
C LEU A 253 5.27 -13.53 9.53
N ASP A 254 3.95 -13.53 9.60
CA ASP A 254 3.27 -13.74 10.88
C ASP A 254 3.54 -15.17 11.39
N GLY A 255 3.89 -15.33 12.67
CA GLY A 255 4.28 -16.63 13.24
C GLY A 255 3.15 -17.60 13.53
N ARG A 256 1.91 -17.31 13.11
CA ARG A 256 0.81 -18.28 13.17
C ARG A 256 1.09 -19.49 12.27
N ARG A 257 0.51 -20.64 12.65
CA ARG A 257 0.70 -21.95 12.00
C ARG A 257 0.45 -21.95 10.49
N THR A 258 -0.31 -21.00 9.97
CA THR A 258 -0.62 -20.89 8.54
C THR A 258 0.60 -20.68 7.66
N ASN A 259 1.72 -20.17 8.20
CA ASN A 259 2.94 -19.87 7.45
C ASN A 259 4.10 -20.86 7.68
N SER A 260 3.97 -21.79 8.64
CA SER A 260 5.10 -22.59 9.12
C SER A 260 5.79 -23.41 8.02
N ARG A 261 5.01 -24.01 7.11
CA ARG A 261 5.56 -24.78 5.98
C ARG A 261 6.33 -23.89 5.00
N THR A 262 5.78 -22.71 4.69
CA THR A 262 6.45 -21.73 3.82
C THR A 262 7.78 -21.29 4.43
N ALA A 263 7.78 -20.98 5.74
CA ALA A 263 8.98 -20.59 6.45
C ALA A 263 10.05 -21.70 6.45
N GLU A 264 9.64 -22.95 6.64
CA GLU A 264 10.53 -24.12 6.58
C GLU A 264 11.18 -24.28 5.19
N VAL A 265 10.37 -24.24 4.12
CA VAL A 265 10.86 -24.40 2.74
C VAL A 265 11.82 -23.28 2.35
N LEU A 266 11.47 -22.02 2.64
CA LEU A 266 12.33 -20.87 2.38
C LEU A 266 13.67 -20.95 3.14
N ARG A 267 13.64 -21.32 4.44
CA ARG A 267 14.87 -21.52 5.22
C ARG A 267 15.72 -22.66 4.68
N GLY A 268 15.10 -23.76 4.26
CA GLY A 268 15.79 -24.89 3.62
C GLY A 268 16.48 -24.48 2.32
N GLY A 269 15.93 -23.50 1.60
CA GLY A 269 16.54 -22.87 0.43
C GLY A 269 17.48 -21.69 0.73
N ASN A 270 17.94 -21.53 1.97
CA ASN A 270 18.82 -20.44 2.42
C ASN A 270 18.26 -19.02 2.21
N VAL A 271 16.94 -18.84 2.19
CA VAL A 271 16.33 -17.51 2.23
C VAL A 271 16.34 -17.00 3.68
N SER A 272 16.60 -15.70 3.87
CA SER A 272 16.52 -15.09 5.20
C SER A 272 15.06 -14.94 5.62
N VAL A 273 14.60 -15.73 6.59
CA VAL A 273 13.21 -15.72 7.07
C VAL A 273 13.10 -15.39 8.54
N ARG A 274 12.21 -14.44 8.88
CA ARG A 274 11.78 -14.16 10.25
C ARG A 274 10.27 -14.37 10.39
N GLU A 275 9.84 -14.77 11.58
CA GLU A 275 8.43 -14.95 11.93
C GLU A 275 8.11 -14.12 13.16
N SER A 276 7.03 -13.34 13.12
CA SER A 276 6.59 -12.57 14.28
C SER A 276 5.96 -13.47 15.34
N GLN A 277 6.45 -13.37 16.58
CA GLN A 277 5.96 -14.14 17.72
C GLN A 277 5.17 -13.29 18.74
N GLN A 278 5.22 -11.96 18.62
CA GLN A 278 4.71 -11.04 19.65
C GLN A 278 3.60 -10.11 19.14
N VAL A 279 3.78 -9.57 17.94
CA VAL A 279 2.83 -8.63 17.32
C VAL A 279 2.32 -9.25 16.03
N ILE A 280 1.00 -9.35 15.89
CA ILE A 280 0.40 -9.82 14.65
C ILE A 280 0.91 -8.96 13.50
N THR A 281 1.49 -9.61 12.49
CA THR A 281 1.89 -8.93 11.25
C THR A 281 0.81 -9.16 10.23
N HIS A 282 -0.08 -8.19 10.11
CA HIS A 282 -1.22 -8.26 9.20
C HIS A 282 -0.95 -7.54 7.85
N THR A 283 0.26 -7.05 7.65
CA THR A 283 0.76 -6.42 6.41
C THR A 283 0.77 -7.38 5.21
N LYS A 284 0.60 -6.82 4.00
CA LYS A 284 0.90 -7.48 2.71
C LYS A 284 1.76 -6.53 1.89
N LEU A 285 3.08 -6.78 1.92
CA LEU A 285 4.09 -5.91 1.36
C LEU A 285 5.12 -6.74 0.60
N ALA A 286 5.47 -6.30 -0.61
CA ALA A 286 6.71 -6.71 -1.27
C ALA A 286 7.45 -5.48 -1.78
N ILE A 287 8.78 -5.51 -1.69
CA ILE A 287 9.67 -4.48 -2.20
C ILE A 287 10.70 -5.18 -3.08
N VAL A 288 10.80 -4.74 -4.33
CA VAL A 288 11.75 -5.29 -5.31
C VAL A 288 12.70 -4.18 -5.74
N ASP A 289 14.00 -4.47 -5.66
CA ASP A 289 15.10 -3.61 -6.09
C ASP A 289 15.09 -2.18 -5.51
N GLY A 290 14.52 -2.01 -4.32
CA GLY A 290 14.37 -0.69 -3.70
C GLY A 290 13.64 0.32 -4.57
N ARG A 291 12.77 -0.15 -5.47
CA ARG A 291 12.12 0.67 -6.49
C ARG A 291 10.63 0.36 -6.65
N THR A 292 10.26 -0.91 -6.69
CA THR A 292 8.87 -1.33 -6.87
C THR A 292 8.30 -1.81 -5.56
N VAL A 293 7.15 -1.24 -5.17
CA VAL A 293 6.42 -1.57 -3.94
C VAL A 293 5.09 -2.20 -4.28
N PHE A 294 4.79 -3.33 -3.67
CA PHE A 294 3.48 -3.97 -3.67
C PHE A 294 2.87 -3.73 -2.30
N VAL A 295 1.70 -3.10 -2.23
CA VAL A 295 0.99 -2.84 -0.97
C VAL A 295 -0.51 -2.92 -1.19
N GLY A 296 -1.22 -3.63 -0.32
CA GLY A 296 -2.65 -3.87 -0.49
C GLY A 296 -3.25 -4.79 0.57
N ASP A 297 -4.34 -5.45 0.21
CA ASP A 297 -5.07 -6.38 1.08
C ASP A 297 -4.96 -7.86 0.65
N THR A 298 -4.44 -8.18 -0.53
CA THR A 298 -4.34 -9.57 -1.02
C THR A 298 -3.29 -10.40 -0.26
N ASN A 299 -3.71 -11.47 0.40
CA ASN A 299 -2.80 -12.47 0.97
C ASN A 299 -2.30 -13.45 -0.11
N LEU A 300 -1.15 -14.09 0.11
CA LEU A 300 -0.60 -15.09 -0.81
C LEU A 300 -1.07 -16.49 -0.43
N ALA A 301 -2.30 -16.83 -0.79
CA ALA A 301 -2.91 -18.14 -0.58
C ALA A 301 -4.00 -18.43 -1.62
N LYS A 302 -4.28 -19.72 -1.84
CA LYS A 302 -5.24 -20.19 -2.86
C LYS A 302 -6.61 -19.48 -2.80
N SER A 303 -7.12 -19.22 -1.60
CA SER A 303 -8.42 -18.56 -1.39
C SER A 303 -8.47 -17.07 -1.79
N TYR A 304 -7.38 -16.49 -2.27
CA TYR A 304 -7.32 -15.07 -2.68
C TYR A 304 -7.15 -14.90 -4.19
N PHE A 305 -7.01 -16.02 -4.92
CA PHE A 305 -6.76 -16.04 -6.35
C PHE A 305 -7.94 -16.66 -7.13
N TYR A 306 -9.12 -16.69 -6.51
CA TYR A 306 -10.37 -17.06 -7.17
C TYR A 306 -11.08 -15.81 -7.68
N ASP A 307 -11.83 -15.95 -8.77
CA ASP A 307 -12.51 -14.83 -9.44
C ASP A 307 -13.55 -14.14 -8.53
N ASP A 308 -14.12 -14.88 -7.59
CA ASP A 308 -15.11 -14.41 -6.61
C ASP A 308 -14.49 -13.71 -5.38
N THR A 309 -13.15 -13.69 -5.28
CA THR A 309 -12.46 -13.03 -4.17
C THR A 309 -12.06 -11.60 -4.54
N VAL A 310 -12.64 -10.65 -3.82
CA VAL A 310 -12.42 -9.22 -4.03
C VAL A 310 -11.29 -8.75 -3.13
N SER A 311 -10.10 -8.61 -3.71
CA SER A 311 -8.91 -8.08 -3.03
C SER A 311 -8.02 -7.37 -4.05
N PHE A 312 -7.24 -6.40 -3.59
CA PHE A 312 -6.44 -5.56 -4.46
C PHE A 312 -5.06 -5.26 -3.87
N THR A 313 -4.09 -5.12 -4.77
CA THR A 313 -2.73 -4.70 -4.47
C THR A 313 -2.34 -3.57 -5.42
N LEU A 314 -1.84 -2.47 -4.87
CA LEU A 314 -1.18 -1.44 -5.66
C LEU A 314 0.28 -1.82 -5.89
N VAL A 315 0.70 -1.81 -7.15
CA VAL A 315 2.11 -1.95 -7.55
C VAL A 315 2.60 -0.57 -7.96
N VAL A 316 3.53 -0.04 -7.19
CA VAL A 316 4.00 1.35 -7.33
C VAL A 316 5.48 1.37 -7.65
N ASN A 317 5.84 1.99 -8.77
CA ASN A 317 7.20 2.21 -9.21
C ASN A 317 7.68 3.61 -8.79
N ASP A 318 8.04 3.77 -7.51
CA ASP A 318 8.54 5.03 -6.94
C ASP A 318 9.63 4.74 -5.89
N THR A 319 10.85 5.22 -6.16
CA THR A 319 12.01 4.98 -5.29
C THR A 319 11.86 5.62 -3.91
N ARG A 320 11.14 6.75 -3.77
CA ARG A 320 10.94 7.38 -2.45
C ARG A 320 9.98 6.55 -1.61
N LEU A 321 8.88 6.10 -2.22
CA LEU A 321 7.94 5.19 -1.55
C LEU A 321 8.64 3.88 -1.19
N ALA A 322 9.47 3.33 -2.08
CA ALA A 322 10.25 2.12 -1.81
C ALA A 322 11.26 2.30 -0.66
N GLN A 323 11.92 3.46 -0.55
CA GLN A 323 12.78 3.78 0.59
C GLN A 323 11.99 3.84 1.91
N GLN A 324 10.81 4.47 1.90
CA GLN A 324 9.92 4.52 3.06
C GLN A 324 9.45 3.11 3.45
N ALA A 325 9.05 2.30 2.47
CA ALA A 325 8.61 0.92 2.69
C ALA A 325 9.75 0.06 3.24
N GLN A 326 10.97 0.24 2.73
CA GLN A 326 12.16 -0.47 3.20
C GLN A 326 12.53 -0.05 4.63
N ALA A 327 12.37 1.23 4.99
CA ALA A 327 12.58 1.69 6.35
C ALA A 327 11.55 1.08 7.33
N TYR A 328 10.28 1.03 6.94
CA TYR A 328 9.23 0.33 7.69
C TYR A 328 9.57 -1.16 7.86
N PHE A 329 9.92 -1.85 6.76
CA PHE A 329 10.31 -3.25 6.77
C PHE A 329 11.51 -3.50 7.68
N ASN A 330 12.56 -2.69 7.58
CA ASN A 330 13.79 -2.85 8.36
C ASN A 330 13.54 -2.69 9.86
N GLN A 331 12.70 -1.73 10.28
CA GLN A 331 12.38 -1.56 11.69
C GLN A 331 11.66 -2.78 12.26
N ILE A 332 10.65 -3.31 11.56
CA ILE A 332 9.93 -4.51 12.00
C ILE A 332 10.82 -5.75 11.90
N TRP A 333 11.65 -5.84 10.86
CA TRP A 333 12.61 -6.92 10.69
C TRP A 333 13.49 -7.04 11.93
N VAL A 334 14.08 -5.93 12.39
CA VAL A 334 14.98 -5.87 13.54
C VAL A 334 14.23 -6.03 14.86
N ASN A 335 13.13 -5.29 15.06
CA ASN A 335 12.50 -5.10 16.37
C ASN A 335 11.22 -5.92 16.59
N GLY A 336 10.69 -6.57 15.55
CA GLY A 336 9.37 -7.22 15.56
C GLY A 336 8.17 -6.27 15.56
N LYS A 337 8.41 -4.96 15.66
CA LYS A 337 7.40 -3.89 15.68
C LYS A 337 7.99 -2.59 15.17
N LEU A 338 7.13 -1.65 14.81
CA LEU A 338 7.54 -0.30 14.43
C LEU A 338 7.83 0.53 15.69
N LEU A 339 9.06 1.03 15.81
CA LEU A 339 9.45 1.85 16.96
C LEU A 339 9.07 3.32 16.74
N GLY A 340 9.38 3.89 15.58
CA GLY A 340 9.05 5.28 15.25
C GLY A 340 9.03 5.47 13.75
N PHE A 341 7.93 6.01 13.22
CA PHE A 341 7.80 6.25 11.78
C PHE A 341 6.84 7.39 11.51
N PRO A 342 7.29 8.46 10.86
CA PRO A 342 6.43 9.60 10.57
C PRO A 342 5.60 9.32 9.33
N ALA A 343 4.30 9.51 9.47
CA ALA A 343 3.33 9.51 8.39
C ALA A 343 2.63 10.86 8.37
N TYR A 344 2.07 11.23 7.23
CA TYR A 344 1.35 12.49 7.09
C TYR A 344 0.27 12.43 6.03
N ALA A 345 -0.64 13.40 6.13
CA ALA A 345 -1.64 13.70 5.11
C ALA A 345 -1.87 15.21 5.07
N ILE A 346 -2.19 15.73 3.89
CA ILE A 346 -2.64 17.11 3.72
C ILE A 346 -4.17 17.12 3.86
N LEU A 347 -4.66 17.97 4.76
CA LEU A 347 -6.07 18.16 5.07
C LEU A 347 -6.53 19.48 4.45
N GLY A 348 -7.44 19.38 3.48
CA GLY A 348 -7.83 20.54 2.67
C GLY A 348 -6.62 21.18 1.98
N LYS A 349 -6.58 22.51 1.93
CA LYS A 349 -5.51 23.23 1.22
C LYS A 349 -4.31 23.63 2.08
N LYS A 350 -4.44 23.62 3.41
CA LYS A 350 -3.46 24.28 4.30
C LYS A 350 -3.17 23.57 5.61
N ASN A 351 -3.84 22.48 5.95
CA ASN A 351 -3.57 21.79 7.20
C ASN A 351 -2.73 20.55 6.90
N LEU A 352 -1.61 20.37 7.61
CA LEU A 352 -0.76 19.20 7.50
C LEU A 352 -0.93 18.37 8.76
N LEU A 353 -1.45 17.16 8.61
CA LEU A 353 -1.55 16.18 9.68
C LEU A 353 -0.28 15.35 9.71
N LEU A 354 0.43 15.36 10.84
CA LEU A 354 1.62 14.56 11.08
C LEU A 354 1.29 13.53 12.16
N VAL A 355 1.69 12.28 11.95
CA VAL A 355 1.40 11.20 12.89
C VAL A 355 2.63 10.31 13.02
N ASN A 356 3.02 10.00 14.25
CA ASN A 356 3.99 8.96 14.51
C ASN A 356 3.28 7.60 14.66
N ALA A 357 3.55 6.69 13.73
CA ALA A 357 2.96 5.36 13.69
C ALA A 357 3.59 4.33 14.65
N GLY A 358 4.67 4.71 15.33
CA GLY A 358 5.44 3.86 16.23
C GLY A 358 5.10 4.05 17.72
N SER A 359 5.90 3.41 18.57
CA SER A 359 5.77 3.42 20.03
C SER A 359 6.71 4.38 20.78
N VAL A 360 7.70 5.00 20.10
CA VAL A 360 8.62 5.97 20.71
C VAL A 360 8.43 7.35 20.11
N THR A 361 8.60 8.40 20.90
CA THR A 361 8.60 9.78 20.39
C THR A 361 9.66 9.95 19.31
N ILE A 362 9.34 10.67 18.24
CA ILE A 362 10.29 10.99 17.16
C ILE A 362 10.32 12.49 16.89
N ASP A 363 11.49 13.03 16.64
CA ASP A 363 11.63 14.37 16.10
C ASP A 363 11.67 14.29 14.57
N VAL A 364 10.91 15.14 13.92
CA VAL A 364 10.88 15.24 12.46
C VAL A 364 11.20 16.67 12.02
N THR A 365 11.99 16.74 10.96
CA THR A 365 12.17 17.95 10.18
C THR A 365 11.18 17.92 9.02
N VAL A 366 10.27 18.88 8.99
CA VAL A 366 9.30 19.09 7.92
C VAL A 366 9.79 20.21 7.02
N VAL A 367 10.01 19.90 5.75
CA VAL A 367 10.34 20.88 4.72
C VAL A 367 9.11 21.09 3.85
N ILE A 368 8.58 22.31 3.86
CA ILE A 368 7.40 22.72 3.10
C ILE A 368 7.87 23.61 1.96
N SER A 369 7.55 23.24 0.72
CA SER A 369 7.86 24.04 -0.46
C SER A 369 6.62 24.74 -0.99
N VAL A 370 6.70 26.06 -1.15
CA VAL A 370 5.64 26.91 -1.73
C VAL A 370 6.27 27.80 -2.79
N ASP A 371 5.84 27.62 -4.05
CA ASP A 371 6.30 28.41 -5.21
C ASP A 371 7.82 28.66 -5.29
N GLY A 372 8.61 27.65 -4.89
CA GLY A 372 10.07 27.67 -4.93
C GLY A 372 10.76 28.13 -3.64
N ASN A 373 10.02 28.62 -2.65
CA ASN A 373 10.53 28.92 -1.32
C ASN A 373 10.36 27.71 -0.38
N GLU A 374 11.36 27.42 0.44
CA GLU A 374 11.31 26.34 1.43
C GLU A 374 11.22 26.89 2.85
N THR A 375 10.26 26.39 3.63
CA THR A 375 10.16 26.60 5.07
C THR A 375 10.51 25.31 5.78
N VAL A 376 11.38 25.37 6.78
CA VAL A 376 11.78 24.22 7.60
C VAL A 376 11.18 24.36 8.99
N LYS A 377 10.53 23.30 9.48
CA LYS A 377 10.00 23.21 10.84
C LYS A 377 10.53 21.94 11.52
N GLU A 378 10.89 22.04 12.78
CA GLU A 378 11.20 20.90 13.64
C GLU A 378 10.00 20.62 14.53
N ILE A 379 9.55 19.36 14.55
CA ILE A 379 8.32 18.95 15.23
C ILE A 379 8.58 17.64 15.97
N THR A 380 8.24 17.61 17.25
CA THR A 380 8.27 16.40 18.07
C THR A 380 6.92 15.69 17.98
N LEU A 381 6.92 14.44 17.50
CA LEU A 381 5.72 13.62 17.32
C LEU A 381 5.62 12.53 18.41
N PRO A 382 4.68 12.66 19.37
CA PRO A 382 4.42 11.60 20.35
C PRO A 382 3.79 10.36 19.70
N PRO A 383 3.99 9.15 20.27
CA PRO A 383 3.44 7.89 19.75
C PRO A 383 1.93 7.94 19.53
N GLY A 384 1.48 7.60 18.31
CA GLY A 384 0.06 7.46 17.95
C GLY A 384 -0.77 8.74 18.03
N ARG A 385 -0.17 9.88 18.38
CA ARG A 385 -0.87 11.14 18.56
C ARG A 385 -0.62 12.06 17.36
N PRO A 386 -1.68 12.51 16.67
CA PRO A 386 -1.53 13.45 15.57
C PRO A 386 -1.06 14.82 16.06
N VAL A 387 -0.27 15.48 15.24
CA VAL A 387 0.07 16.91 15.33
C VAL A 387 -0.44 17.57 14.06
N VAL A 388 -1.20 18.65 14.19
CA VAL A 388 -1.72 19.41 13.04
C VAL A 388 -0.94 20.70 12.91
N GLU A 389 -0.34 20.89 11.75
CA GLU A 389 0.37 22.11 11.38
C GLU A 389 -0.44 22.92 10.38
N VAL A 390 -0.72 24.18 10.71
CA VAL A 390 -1.30 25.12 9.75
C VAL A 390 -0.18 25.68 8.87
N LEU A 391 -0.30 25.46 7.57
CA LEU A 391 0.59 25.95 6.55
C LEU A 391 0.18 27.37 6.14
N PRO A 392 1.14 28.28 5.91
CA PRO A 392 0.82 29.65 5.51
C PRO A 392 0.09 29.69 4.15
N GLU A 393 0.48 28.79 3.24
CA GLU A 393 -0.02 28.68 1.87
C GLU A 393 -0.17 27.20 1.49
N GLU A 394 -0.85 26.96 0.36
CA GLU A 394 -1.05 25.61 -0.18
C GLU A 394 0.30 25.05 -0.64
N PRO A 395 0.79 23.96 -0.03
CA PRO A 395 2.13 23.46 -0.33
C PRO A 395 2.17 22.86 -1.73
N ARG A 396 3.25 23.12 -2.47
CA ARG A 396 3.57 22.39 -3.70
C ARG A 396 4.18 21.02 -3.40
N ALA A 397 4.86 20.90 -2.26
CA ALA A 397 5.42 19.65 -1.77
C ALA A 397 5.66 19.74 -0.26
N VAL A 398 5.51 18.60 0.42
CA VAL A 398 5.93 18.40 1.80
C VAL A 398 6.96 17.27 1.82
N ARG A 399 8.05 17.45 2.56
CA ARG A 399 9.06 16.41 2.80
C ARG A 399 9.27 16.24 4.28
N LEU A 400 9.22 14.99 4.74
CA LEU A 400 9.56 14.63 6.11
C LEU A 400 10.93 13.96 6.15
N THR A 401 11.77 14.43 7.05
CA THR A 401 13.03 13.75 7.39
C THR A 401 13.00 13.47 8.89
N LEU A 402 13.38 12.26 9.29
CA LEU A 402 13.63 11.98 10.70
C LEU A 402 14.81 12.84 11.16
N GLY A 403 14.61 13.56 12.27
CA GLY A 403 15.70 14.29 12.93
C GLY A 403 16.78 13.32 13.41
N LYS A 404 18.01 13.82 13.61
CA LYS A 404 19.06 13.05 14.28
C LYS A 404 18.73 12.92 15.77
N GLY A 405 17.85 11.99 16.12
CA GLY A 405 17.64 11.58 17.51
C GLY A 405 18.73 10.58 17.94
N GLU A 406 19.27 10.75 19.15
CA GLU A 406 20.18 9.78 19.77
C GLU A 406 19.47 8.46 20.06
N ALA A 407 19.40 7.54 19.10
CA ALA A 407 19.36 6.08 19.32
C ALA A 407 19.31 5.30 17.99
N GLY A 408 20.37 4.51 17.74
CA GLY A 408 20.31 3.19 17.07
C GLY A 408 20.31 3.17 15.55
#